data_AF-K0JRL0-F1
#
_entry.id   AF-K0JRL0-F1
#
_cell.length_a   1.000
_cell.length_b   1.000
_cell.length_c   1.000
_cell.angle_alpha   90.00
_cell.angle_beta   90.00
_cell.angle_gamma   90.00
#
_symmetry.space_group_name_H-M   'P 1'
#
loop_
_entity.id
_entity.type
_entity.pdbx_description
1 polymer ?
#
loop_
_entity_poly.entity_id
_entity_poly.type
_entity_poly.pdbx_seq_one_letter_code
_entity_poly.pdbx_strand_id
1 'polypeptide(L)'
;MRRVLIVLTALLAAGCSPPTGREPSIGREPSIGSIAPTRTVVVDDVPVLLPEGLGEVRLGARLADLRAAGEIGEAVEDVTANCPVHALAKTRGRVAVADGEVARIRVEARVRTPEGLRLGDSRARLRELYPDVVADPHRFTVDVTGNTRYEFYFLGGGDTVTAIGTGRPDSGC
;
A
#
# COMPACT_ATOMS: atom_id res chain seq x y z
N MET A 1 2.19 4.91 -46.52
CA MET A 1 3.44 5.15 -47.29
C MET A 1 4.24 6.15 -46.47
N ARG A 2 5.40 5.87 -45.88
CA ARG A 2 6.68 5.48 -46.50
C ARG A 2 7.52 4.81 -45.40
N ARG A 3 8.06 3.62 -45.70
CA ARG A 3 9.09 2.95 -44.90
C ARG A 3 10.44 3.61 -45.21
N VAL A 4 11.28 3.84 -44.22
CA VAL A 4 12.73 4.00 -44.43
C VAL A 4 13.44 3.01 -43.53
N LEU A 5 14.31 2.25 -44.17
CA LEU A 5 15.00 1.05 -43.74
C LEU A 5 16.51 1.35 -43.88
N ILE A 6 17.34 0.61 -43.12
CA ILE A 6 18.79 0.36 -43.29
C ILE A 6 19.66 1.56 -42.79
N VAL A 7 20.70 1.39 -41.96
CA VAL A 7 21.91 0.59 -42.21
C VAL A 7 22.52 -0.05 -40.95
N LEU A 8 22.87 -1.32 -41.13
CA LEU A 8 23.66 -2.22 -40.31
C LEU A 8 25.15 -1.97 -40.58
N THR A 9 25.99 -1.82 -39.55
CA THR A 9 27.45 -1.93 -39.69
C THR A 9 27.99 -2.80 -38.57
N ALA A 10 28.75 -3.82 -38.95
CA ALA A 10 29.24 -4.88 -38.09
C ALA A 10 30.76 -5.11 -38.34
N LEU A 11 31.43 -5.66 -37.32
CA LEU A 11 32.77 -6.29 -37.30
C LEU A 11 33.98 -5.31 -37.37
N LEU A 12 35.17 -5.52 -36.76
CA LEU A 12 35.83 -6.69 -36.14
C LEU A 12 37.14 -6.25 -35.41
N ALA A 13 37.64 -7.13 -34.51
CA ALA A 13 39.05 -7.53 -34.30
C ALA A 13 39.89 -7.03 -33.09
N ALA A 14 40.48 -8.05 -32.41
CA ALA A 14 41.79 -8.16 -31.73
C ALA A 14 42.11 -7.19 -30.57
N GLY A 15 42.60 -7.57 -29.38
CA GLY A 15 43.44 -8.70 -28.97
C GLY A 15 44.73 -8.13 -28.34
N CYS A 16 45.00 -8.37 -27.05
CA CYS A 16 46.36 -8.44 -26.44
C CYS A 16 46.33 -8.62 -24.90
N SER A 17 47.15 -9.56 -24.42
CA SER A 17 47.72 -9.70 -23.07
C SER A 17 49.14 -10.26 -23.26
N PRO A 18 50.09 -10.24 -22.30
CA PRO A 18 50.26 -9.48 -21.05
C PRO A 18 51.62 -8.71 -21.06
N PRO A 19 52.17 -8.27 -19.89
CA PRO A 19 53.30 -9.05 -19.39
C PRO A 19 53.37 -9.21 -17.86
N THR A 20 53.88 -10.37 -17.46
CA THR A 20 54.38 -10.75 -16.14
C THR A 20 55.60 -9.92 -15.75
N GLY A 21 55.54 -9.26 -14.58
CA GLY A 21 56.68 -8.59 -13.94
C GLY A 21 56.72 -8.92 -12.46
N ARG A 22 57.89 -9.38 -11.99
CA ARG A 22 58.22 -9.87 -10.64
C ARG A 22 58.10 -8.82 -9.52
N GLU A 23 57.77 -9.34 -8.34
CA GLU A 23 57.86 -8.77 -6.98
C GLU A 23 59.28 -8.22 -6.62
N PRO A 24 59.40 -7.29 -5.65
CA PRO A 24 59.58 -7.72 -4.25
C PRO A 24 58.89 -6.88 -3.16
N SER A 25 58.77 -7.55 -2.00
CA SER A 25 58.30 -7.13 -0.66
C SER A 25 58.63 -5.70 -0.19
N ILE A 26 57.71 -5.10 0.58
CA ILE A 26 57.84 -4.73 2.01
C ILE A 26 56.65 -3.82 2.37
N GLY A 27 55.88 -4.21 3.40
CA GLY A 27 54.84 -3.34 3.96
C GLY A 27 53.78 -4.13 4.72
N ARG A 28 54.08 -4.53 5.95
CA ARG A 28 53.06 -4.98 6.90
C ARG A 28 52.27 -3.75 7.33
N GLU A 29 51.19 -3.46 6.62
CA GLU A 29 50.21 -2.44 6.99
C GLU A 29 49.46 -2.92 8.25
N PRO A 30 49.28 -2.09 9.29
CA PRO A 30 48.44 -2.48 10.42
C PRO A 30 47.01 -2.65 9.90
N SER A 31 46.43 -3.85 10.07
CA SER A 31 45.01 -4.08 9.87
C SER A 31 44.21 -3.17 10.80
N ILE A 32 43.89 -1.96 10.34
CA ILE A 32 42.78 -1.20 10.88
C ILE A 32 41.55 -2.00 10.48
N GLY A 33 40.94 -2.67 11.46
CA GLY A 33 39.70 -3.41 11.26
C GLY A 33 38.72 -2.52 10.51
N SER A 34 38.38 -2.92 9.28
CA SER A 34 37.29 -2.31 8.54
C SER A 34 36.02 -2.61 9.33
N ILE A 35 35.59 -1.65 10.14
CA ILE A 35 34.28 -1.69 10.78
C ILE A 35 33.29 -1.56 9.62
N ALA A 36 32.80 -2.69 9.13
CA ALA A 36 31.74 -2.71 8.15
C ALA A 36 30.58 -1.88 8.70
N PRO A 37 30.04 -0.91 7.95
CA PRO A 37 28.90 -0.15 8.42
C PRO A 37 27.74 -1.12 8.67
N THR A 38 27.31 -1.23 9.93
CA THR A 38 26.09 -1.93 10.29
C THR A 38 24.94 -1.27 9.55
N ARG A 39 24.38 -1.97 8.55
CA ARG A 39 23.18 -1.52 7.83
C ARG A 39 21.99 -1.66 8.77
N THR A 40 21.50 -0.55 9.28
CA THR A 40 20.23 -0.49 10.02
C THR A 40 19.09 -0.59 9.01
N VAL A 41 18.37 -1.71 9.00
CA VAL A 41 17.14 -1.86 8.21
C VAL A 41 16.03 -1.12 8.95
N VAL A 42 15.53 -0.04 8.37
CA VAL A 42 14.32 0.63 8.86
C VAL A 42 13.12 -0.22 8.44
N VAL A 43 12.46 -0.86 9.39
CA VAL A 43 11.19 -1.56 9.16
C VAL A 43 10.09 -0.50 9.18
N ASP A 44 9.31 -0.41 8.09
CA ASP A 44 8.15 0.49 8.04
C ASP A 44 6.98 -0.14 8.81
N ASP A 45 6.83 0.24 10.08
CA ASP A 45 5.78 -0.25 10.97
C ASP A 45 4.39 0.38 10.71
N VAL A 46 4.14 0.87 9.49
CA VAL A 46 2.82 1.38 9.11
C VAL A 46 1.94 0.21 8.70
N PRO A 47 0.77 0.00 9.36
CA PRO A 47 -0.18 -1.00 8.92
C PRO A 47 -0.58 -0.79 7.46
N VAL A 48 -0.66 -1.88 6.70
CA VAL A 48 -1.06 -1.84 5.29
C VAL A 48 -2.51 -2.29 5.18
N LEU A 49 -3.37 -1.43 4.62
CA LEU A 49 -4.74 -1.80 4.27
C LEU A 49 -4.73 -2.47 2.90
N LEU A 50 -4.86 -3.79 2.89
CA LEU A 50 -4.99 -4.58 1.67
C LEU A 50 -6.42 -4.46 1.12
N PRO A 51 -6.64 -4.81 -0.16
CA PRO A 51 -7.99 -4.80 -0.73
C PRO A 51 -8.96 -5.71 0.03
N GLU A 52 -8.48 -6.78 0.66
CA GLU A 52 -9.33 -7.70 1.42
C GLU A 52 -9.36 -7.38 2.93
N GLY A 53 -8.62 -6.37 3.42
CA GLY A 53 -8.74 -5.88 4.80
C GLY A 53 -7.45 -5.44 5.48
N LEU A 54 -7.51 -5.32 6.81
CA LEU A 54 -6.44 -4.81 7.66
C LEU A 54 -6.07 -5.84 8.74
N GLY A 55 -4.88 -6.44 8.63
CA GLY A 55 -4.45 -7.49 9.56
C GLY A 55 -5.48 -8.63 9.61
N GLU A 56 -5.94 -8.98 10.81
CA GLU A 56 -6.95 -10.03 11.03
C GLU A 56 -8.36 -9.62 10.63
N VAL A 57 -8.64 -8.31 10.49
CA VAL A 57 -9.96 -7.82 10.09
C VAL A 57 -10.06 -7.87 8.57
N ARG A 58 -10.71 -8.92 8.06
CA ARG A 58 -10.88 -9.19 6.63
C ARG A 58 -12.33 -9.01 6.18
N LEU A 59 -12.53 -8.61 4.93
CA LEU A 59 -13.84 -8.61 4.29
C LEU A 59 -14.41 -10.05 4.26
N GLY A 60 -15.69 -10.21 4.55
CA GLY A 60 -16.37 -11.50 4.67
C GLY A 60 -16.14 -12.23 6.01
N ALA A 61 -15.25 -11.72 6.88
CA ALA A 61 -15.09 -12.30 8.21
C ALA A 61 -16.35 -12.06 9.06
N ARG A 62 -16.72 -13.04 9.88
CA ARG A 62 -17.88 -12.92 10.76
C ARG A 62 -17.59 -11.95 11.92
N LEU A 63 -18.54 -11.05 12.15
CA LEU A 63 -18.47 -10.07 13.24
C LEU A 63 -18.31 -10.74 14.61
N ALA A 64 -18.99 -11.88 14.83
CA ALA A 64 -18.92 -12.60 16.09
C ALA A 64 -17.49 -13.12 16.40
N ASP A 65 -16.83 -13.68 15.38
CA ASP A 65 -15.48 -14.23 15.53
C ASP A 65 -14.47 -13.11 15.80
N LEU A 66 -14.58 -11.99 15.06
CA LEU A 66 -13.72 -10.83 15.26
C LEU A 66 -13.93 -10.15 16.62
N ARG A 67 -15.14 -10.14 17.15
CA ARG A 67 -15.40 -9.68 18.53
C ARG A 67 -14.80 -10.61 19.57
N ALA A 68 -14.95 -11.93 19.39
CA ALA A 68 -14.35 -12.91 20.29
C ALA A 68 -12.82 -12.79 20.30
N ALA A 69 -12.20 -12.45 19.17
CA ALA A 69 -10.78 -12.17 19.04
C ALA A 69 -10.35 -10.77 19.54
N GLY A 70 -11.30 -9.91 19.92
CA GLY A 70 -11.00 -8.55 20.39
C GLY A 70 -10.54 -7.59 19.28
N GLU A 71 -10.89 -7.86 18.02
CA GLU A 71 -10.56 -6.99 16.87
C GLU A 71 -11.61 -5.89 16.64
N ILE A 72 -12.85 -6.15 17.05
CA ILE A 72 -14.00 -5.26 16.87
C ILE A 72 -14.57 -4.86 18.23
N GLY A 73 -14.76 -3.56 18.40
CA GLY A 73 -15.36 -2.96 19.59
C GLY A 73 -16.87 -2.75 19.47
N GLU A 74 -17.33 -1.72 20.18
CA GLU A 74 -18.74 -1.39 20.32
C GLU A 74 -19.41 -0.99 19.00
N ALA A 75 -20.75 -1.07 18.99
CA ALA A 75 -21.56 -0.46 17.95
C ALA A 75 -21.39 1.06 17.93
N VAL A 76 -21.36 1.61 16.72
CA VAL A 76 -21.31 3.05 16.47
C VAL A 76 -22.65 3.45 15.90
N GLU A 77 -23.34 4.37 16.57
CA GLU A 77 -24.55 4.97 16.02
C GLU A 77 -24.15 5.90 14.87
N ASP A 78 -24.54 5.52 13.64
CA ASP A 78 -24.41 6.35 12.45
C ASP A 78 -25.74 6.30 11.70
N VAL A 79 -26.56 7.34 11.91
CA VAL A 79 -27.90 7.46 11.30
C VAL A 79 -27.86 7.62 9.78
N THR A 80 -26.67 7.83 9.21
CA THR A 80 -26.47 7.94 7.76
C THR A 80 -25.95 6.65 7.12
N ALA A 81 -25.58 5.65 7.94
CA ALA A 81 -25.09 4.39 7.45
C ALA A 81 -26.24 3.45 7.07
N ASN A 82 -26.15 2.85 5.89
CA ASN A 82 -27.11 1.83 5.43
C ASN A 82 -26.94 0.48 6.15
N CYS A 83 -25.84 0.30 6.89
CA CYS A 83 -25.48 -0.95 7.54
C CYS A 83 -25.08 -0.70 8.99
N PRO A 84 -25.27 -1.66 9.90
CA PRO A 84 -24.70 -1.60 11.24
C PRO A 84 -23.19 -1.36 11.19
N VAL A 85 -22.73 -0.43 12.02
CA VAL A 85 -21.32 -0.03 12.08
C VAL A 85 -20.76 -0.37 13.46
N HIS A 86 -19.52 -0.87 13.48
CA HIS A 86 -18.77 -1.15 14.72
C HIS A 86 -17.39 -0.53 14.67
N ALA A 87 -16.87 -0.11 15.82
CA ALA A 87 -15.53 0.44 15.91
C ALA A 87 -14.47 -0.66 15.72
N LEU A 88 -13.35 -0.34 15.07
CA LEU A 88 -12.15 -1.17 15.16
C LEU A 88 -11.56 -1.03 16.58
N ALA A 89 -11.18 -2.14 17.22
CA ALA A 89 -10.69 -2.11 18.59
C ALA A 89 -9.24 -1.61 18.71
N LYS A 90 -8.41 -1.90 17.69
CA LYS A 90 -6.95 -1.67 17.74
C LYS A 90 -6.48 -0.43 16.99
N THR A 91 -7.36 0.22 16.24
CA THR A 91 -7.02 1.40 15.44
C THR A 91 -8.24 2.28 15.27
N ARG A 92 -8.06 3.59 15.04
CA ARG A 92 -9.20 4.46 14.75
C ARG A 92 -9.76 4.13 13.37
N GLY A 93 -11.00 3.67 13.37
CA GLY A 93 -11.67 3.16 12.20
C GLY A 93 -12.95 2.44 12.59
N ARG A 94 -13.63 1.95 11.57
CA ARG A 94 -14.89 1.24 11.71
C ARG A 94 -15.08 0.20 10.63
N VAL A 95 -15.93 -0.78 10.92
CA VAL A 95 -16.42 -1.75 9.96
C VAL A 95 -17.92 -1.59 9.78
N ALA A 96 -18.38 -1.67 8.54
CA ALA A 96 -19.79 -1.86 8.23
C ALA A 96 -20.05 -3.35 8.01
N VAL A 97 -21.18 -3.84 8.52
CA VAL A 97 -21.51 -5.27 8.54
C VAL A 97 -22.77 -5.53 7.73
N ALA A 98 -22.72 -6.48 6.81
CA ALA A 98 -23.86 -7.02 6.08
C ALA A 98 -24.01 -8.50 6.44
N ASP A 99 -25.22 -8.93 6.78
CA ASP A 99 -25.53 -10.34 7.09
C ASP A 99 -24.61 -10.98 8.16
N GLY A 100 -24.13 -10.17 9.11
CA GLY A 100 -23.22 -10.61 10.17
C GLY A 100 -21.74 -10.71 9.75
N GLU A 101 -21.40 -10.32 8.52
CA GLU A 101 -20.03 -10.32 7.98
C GLU A 101 -19.52 -8.91 7.68
N VAL A 102 -18.21 -8.71 7.79
CA VAL A 102 -17.56 -7.44 7.43
C VAL A 102 -17.74 -7.19 5.93
N ALA A 103 -18.44 -6.11 5.61
CA ALA A 103 -18.72 -5.68 4.24
C ALA A 103 -17.82 -4.54 3.77
N ARG A 104 -17.47 -3.65 4.70
CA ARG A 104 -16.56 -2.52 4.46
C ARG A 104 -15.71 -2.26 5.71
N ILE A 105 -14.49 -1.84 5.50
CA ILE A 105 -13.55 -1.38 6.52
C ILE A 105 -13.17 0.05 6.16
N ARG A 106 -13.26 0.98 7.09
CA ARG A 106 -12.76 2.35 6.94
C ARG A 106 -11.80 2.64 8.09
N VAL A 107 -10.59 3.08 7.74
CA VAL A 107 -9.53 3.40 8.69
C VAL A 107 -9.29 4.89 8.62
N GLU A 108 -9.35 5.55 9.77
CA GLU A 108 -9.05 6.97 9.87
C GLU A 108 -7.75 7.24 10.62
N ALA A 109 -7.06 6.23 11.16
CA ALA A 109 -5.71 6.34 11.73
C ALA A 109 -4.58 6.07 10.72
N ARG A 110 -3.33 6.12 11.20
CA ARG A 110 -2.11 5.85 10.42
C ARG A 110 -2.20 4.48 9.74
N VAL A 111 -2.36 4.50 8.42
CA VAL A 111 -2.38 3.33 7.54
C VAL A 111 -1.81 3.74 6.19
N ARG A 112 -1.37 2.77 5.40
CA ARG A 112 -1.06 2.97 3.99
C ARG A 112 -1.68 1.89 3.12
N THR A 113 -1.83 2.17 1.84
CA THR A 113 -2.11 1.13 0.84
C THR A 113 -0.81 0.40 0.43
N PRO A 114 -0.89 -0.72 -0.30
CA PRO A 114 0.26 -1.38 -0.92
C PRO A 114 1.08 -0.44 -1.81
N GLU A 115 0.40 0.42 -2.57
CA GLU A 115 0.96 1.43 -3.47
C GLU A 115 1.59 2.62 -2.71
N GLY A 116 1.38 2.66 -1.39
CA GLY A 116 2.05 3.61 -0.50
C GLY A 116 1.28 4.90 -0.23
N LEU A 117 0.00 4.99 -0.63
CA LEU A 117 -0.86 6.13 -0.30
C LEU A 117 -1.14 6.17 1.21
N ARG A 118 -1.06 7.35 1.82
CA ARG A 118 -1.22 7.59 3.26
C ARG A 118 -2.27 8.67 3.53
N LEU A 119 -2.76 8.70 4.76
CA LEU A 119 -3.52 9.86 5.24
C LEU A 119 -2.64 11.11 5.20
N GLY A 120 -3.22 12.22 4.75
CA GLY A 120 -2.52 13.48 4.50
C GLY A 120 -2.03 13.66 3.06
N ASP A 121 -1.96 12.59 2.25
CA ASP A 121 -1.56 12.72 0.84
C ASP A 121 -2.61 13.49 0.04
N SER A 122 -2.16 14.24 -0.96
CA SER A 122 -3.01 15.09 -1.79
C SER A 122 -3.84 14.29 -2.81
N ARG A 123 -4.88 14.91 -3.37
CA ARG A 123 -5.61 14.33 -4.52
C ARG A 123 -4.72 14.12 -5.74
N ALA A 124 -3.69 14.95 -5.91
CA ALA A 124 -2.72 14.76 -6.98
C ALA A 124 -1.92 13.47 -6.77
N ARG A 125 -1.44 13.23 -5.55
CA ARG A 125 -0.76 11.98 -5.19
C ARG A 125 -1.67 10.76 -5.33
N LEU A 126 -2.94 10.89 -4.93
CA LEU A 126 -3.93 9.84 -5.13
C LEU A 126 -4.05 9.46 -6.60
N ARG A 127 -4.19 10.42 -7.52
CA ARG A 127 -4.30 10.15 -8.97
C ARG A 127 -3.00 9.62 -9.59
N GLU A 128 -1.85 9.99 -9.04
CA GLU A 128 -0.57 9.42 -9.46
C GLU A 128 -0.49 7.93 -9.13
N LEU A 129 -0.93 7.53 -7.93
CA LEU A 129 -0.89 6.14 -7.48
C LEU A 129 -2.04 5.29 -8.03
N TYR A 130 -3.20 5.90 -8.26
CA TYR A 130 -4.40 5.25 -8.79
C TYR A 130 -4.95 6.06 -9.98
N PRO A 131 -4.40 5.85 -11.19
CA PRO A 131 -4.82 6.59 -12.38
C PRO A 131 -6.29 6.39 -12.75
N ASP A 132 -6.84 5.20 -12.43
CA ASP A 132 -8.22 4.81 -12.74
C ASP A 132 -9.22 5.21 -11.63
N VAL A 133 -8.80 6.03 -10.67
CA VAL A 133 -9.67 6.45 -9.56
C VAL A 133 -10.84 7.32 -10.06
N VAL A 134 -12.05 6.93 -9.67
CA VAL A 134 -13.29 7.65 -10.01
C VAL A 134 -13.68 8.54 -8.84
N ALA A 135 -14.18 9.74 -9.15
CA ALA A 135 -14.71 10.65 -8.14
C ALA A 135 -16.21 10.42 -7.95
N ASP A 136 -16.63 10.18 -6.71
CA ASP A 136 -18.01 10.16 -6.25
C ASP A 136 -18.28 11.40 -5.37
N PRO A 137 -19.54 11.80 -5.14
CA PRO A 137 -19.87 13.05 -4.41
C PRO A 137 -19.23 13.20 -3.02
N HIS A 138 -18.81 12.10 -2.39
CA HIS A 138 -18.28 12.09 -1.02
C HIS A 138 -16.93 11.36 -0.87
N ARG A 139 -16.40 10.75 -1.94
CA ARG A 139 -15.18 9.93 -1.88
C ARG A 139 -14.60 9.70 -3.28
N PHE A 140 -13.41 9.13 -3.33
CA PHE A 140 -12.81 8.61 -4.55
C PHE A 140 -12.78 7.08 -4.48
N THR A 141 -12.99 6.38 -5.58
CA THR A 141 -13.10 4.92 -5.62
C THR A 141 -12.21 4.31 -6.70
N VAL A 142 -11.65 3.13 -6.42
CA VAL A 142 -10.93 2.33 -7.41
C VAL A 142 -11.21 0.85 -7.18
N ASP A 143 -11.66 0.16 -8.22
CA ASP A 143 -11.86 -1.28 -8.19
C ASP A 143 -10.49 -1.98 -8.30
N VAL A 144 -10.22 -2.94 -7.41
CA VAL A 144 -8.88 -3.56 -7.30
C VAL A 144 -8.92 -5.02 -7.73
N THR A 145 -9.84 -5.78 -7.17
CA THR A 145 -10.16 -7.14 -7.61
C THR A 145 -11.64 -7.19 -7.98
N GLY A 146 -12.07 -8.21 -8.73
CA GLY A 146 -13.45 -8.28 -9.25
C GLY A 146 -14.58 -8.22 -8.21
N ASN A 147 -14.27 -8.20 -6.90
CA ASN A 147 -15.24 -7.97 -5.83
C ASN A 147 -14.72 -7.08 -4.69
N THR A 148 -13.65 -6.31 -4.88
CA THR A 148 -13.14 -5.37 -3.86
C THR A 148 -12.78 -4.03 -4.47
N ARG A 149 -13.01 -2.99 -3.67
CA ARG A 149 -12.79 -1.59 -4.04
C ARG A 149 -12.13 -0.84 -2.90
N TYR A 150 -11.15 0.01 -3.22
CA TYR A 150 -10.69 1.04 -2.30
C TYR A 150 -11.57 2.28 -2.35
N GLU A 151 -11.67 2.95 -1.21
CA GLU A 151 -12.41 4.20 -1.03
C GLU A 151 -11.53 5.23 -0.29
N PHE A 152 -11.36 6.41 -0.86
CA PHE A 152 -10.54 7.49 -0.30
C PHE A 152 -11.41 8.69 0.05
N TYR A 153 -11.35 9.12 1.30
CA TYR A 153 -12.26 10.14 1.84
C TYR A 153 -11.55 11.46 2.09
N PHE A 154 -12.25 12.57 1.84
CA PHE A 154 -11.77 13.94 2.03
C PHE A 154 -12.79 14.69 2.89
N LEU A 155 -12.36 15.28 4.01
CA LEU A 155 -13.25 16.06 4.88
C LEU A 155 -13.39 17.50 4.36
N GLY A 156 -14.62 18.03 4.36
CA GLY A 156 -14.91 19.45 4.14
C GLY A 156 -14.43 20.00 2.79
N GLY A 157 -14.29 19.16 1.77
CA GLY A 157 -13.75 19.56 0.47
C GLY A 157 -12.23 19.77 0.44
N GLY A 158 -11.51 19.44 1.52
CA GLY A 158 -10.05 19.52 1.61
C GLY A 158 -9.33 18.66 0.56
N ASP A 159 -8.07 18.99 0.30
CA ASP A 159 -7.27 18.34 -0.75
C ASP A 159 -6.51 17.09 -0.28
N THR A 160 -6.58 16.75 1.01
CA THR A 160 -5.82 15.63 1.58
C THR A 160 -6.69 14.47 2.03
N VAL A 161 -6.17 13.25 1.88
CA VAL A 161 -6.83 12.01 2.29
C VAL A 161 -6.97 11.99 3.81
N THR A 162 -8.20 11.79 4.30
CA THR A 162 -8.54 11.80 5.74
C THR A 162 -8.94 10.43 6.27
N ALA A 163 -9.31 9.52 5.37
CA ALA A 163 -9.55 8.11 5.67
C ALA A 163 -9.34 7.28 4.41
N ILE A 164 -8.98 6.02 4.59
CA ILE A 164 -8.87 5.02 3.54
C ILE A 164 -9.75 3.83 3.93
N GLY A 165 -10.57 3.35 3.01
CA GLY A 165 -11.41 2.19 3.21
C GLY A 165 -11.27 1.16 2.11
N THR A 166 -11.72 -0.05 2.40
CA THR A 166 -11.94 -1.12 1.41
C THR A 166 -13.29 -1.77 1.65
N GLY A 167 -13.97 -2.23 0.61
CA GLY A 167 -15.25 -2.91 0.73
C GLY A 167 -15.67 -3.70 -0.50
N ARG A 168 -16.76 -4.46 -0.34
CA ARG A 168 -17.45 -5.19 -1.41
C ARG A 168 -18.51 -4.28 -2.06
N PRO A 169 -18.40 -3.93 -3.35
CA PRO A 169 -19.34 -3.03 -4.02
C PRO A 169 -20.80 -3.50 -3.96
N ASP A 170 -21.03 -4.82 -3.98
CA ASP A 170 -22.35 -5.43 -4.08
C ASP A 170 -22.98 -5.77 -2.71
N SER A 171 -22.36 -5.34 -1.61
CA SER A 171 -22.80 -5.73 -0.26
C SER A 171 -24.03 -4.99 0.25
N GLY A 172 -24.52 -3.97 -0.47
CA GLY A 172 -25.56 -3.06 0.04
C GLY A 172 -25.07 -2.10 1.13
N CYS A 173 -23.83 -2.28 1.58
CA CYS A 173 -23.00 -1.29 2.26
C CYS A 173 -22.14 -0.61 1.18
#